data_AF-A0A941ILY0-F1
#
_entry.id   AF-A0A941ILY0-F1
#
_cell.length_a   1.000
_cell.length_b   1.000
_cell.length_c   1.000
_cell.angle_alpha   90.00
_cell.angle_beta   90.00
_cell.angle_gamma   90.00
#
_symmetry.space_group_name_H-M   'P 1'
#
loop_
_entity.id
_entity.type
_entity.pdbx_description
1 polymer ?
#
loop_
_entity_poly.entity_id
_entity_poly.type
_entity_poly.pdbx_seq_one_letter_code
_entity_poly.pdbx_strand_id
1 'polypeptide(L)'
;MPASAATPAAFPFPTHVTYKVGVTPSGSQSSKDAAVEKAYNSWKSTYLIHGCASNEYYISTKGDGDARNNGPVSEGQGYGMNIVPLMAGYDTNAQTEFNGLWQLVKDHEDQYGLMEWQLDGKTCKYYSSGTPDGATDGDLDIGYGLILADKQWGGYATAAKTWLADFYAHDVASDGHLKCEDDGPSTDTRPSDDMLDHLRAFAAYDPAHDWNKVIKRMEAITTEFTSAHSSSSGLMSDFVVNADTTSPKPAPADYQEDQPDNIVGYNSIRVPWHLGTDALENGTTTAAVSYATAVKESKCLKSFSKGKPGSVWPHMNLNCTGFDSAPDVGDTQAEEAGDSVGPAAMASGDQAWTDAIWNQLSTNPFGDGYYGQTIKMLVYIVMAGDYWNPATA
;
A
#
# COMPACT_ATOMS: atom_id res chain seq x y z
N MET A 1 -34.83 14.30 -3.95
CA MET A 1 -34.65 14.23 -2.49
C MET A 1 -33.75 15.37 -2.07
N PRO A 2 -33.96 16.03 -0.92
CA PRO A 2 -33.02 17.05 -0.48
C PRO A 2 -31.66 16.37 -0.29
N ALA A 3 -30.60 16.94 -0.86
CA ALA A 3 -29.23 16.49 -0.64
C ALA A 3 -29.00 16.48 0.88
N SER A 4 -28.73 15.31 1.45
CA SER A 4 -28.28 15.23 2.85
C SER A 4 -27.04 16.10 2.98
N ALA A 5 -27.01 16.98 3.99
CA ALA A 5 -25.82 17.78 4.25
C ALA A 5 -24.63 16.83 4.45
N ALA A 6 -23.48 17.12 3.82
CA ALA A 6 -22.27 16.34 3.98
C ALA A 6 -21.89 16.27 5.47
N THR A 7 -21.49 15.08 5.93
CA THR A 7 -21.10 14.90 7.33
C THR A 7 -19.75 15.60 7.54
N PRO A 8 -19.60 16.47 8.56
CA PRO A 8 -18.31 17.09 8.83
C PRO A 8 -17.23 16.02 9.08
N ALA A 9 -16.05 16.21 8.49
CA ALA A 9 -14.88 15.37 8.69
C ALA A 9 -14.43 15.39 10.16
N ALA A 10 -14.31 14.21 10.78
CA ALA A 10 -13.84 14.08 12.17
C ALA A 10 -12.31 14.30 12.30
N PHE A 11 -11.53 13.85 11.31
CA PHE A 11 -10.08 14.05 11.23
C PHE A 11 -9.74 14.82 9.95
N PRO A 12 -10.07 16.12 9.87
CA PRO A 12 -9.86 16.88 8.65
C PRO A 12 -8.36 17.05 8.37
N PHE A 13 -7.94 16.86 7.11
CA PHE A 13 -6.60 17.21 6.65
C PHE A 13 -6.35 18.72 6.83
N PRO A 14 -5.13 19.12 7.23
CA PRO A 14 -4.03 18.28 7.68
C PRO A 14 -4.18 17.85 9.15
N THR A 15 -3.79 16.61 9.47
CA THR A 15 -4.00 16.02 10.81
C THR A 15 -2.80 16.18 11.75
N HIS A 16 -1.60 16.45 11.21
CA HIS A 16 -0.38 16.73 11.98
C HIS A 16 -0.10 15.72 13.10
N VAL A 17 -0.18 14.42 12.78
CA VAL A 17 0.07 13.35 13.71
C VAL A 17 1.51 13.38 14.23
N THR A 18 1.66 13.02 15.51
CA THR A 18 2.96 12.76 16.10
C THR A 18 3.22 11.26 16.09
N TYR A 19 4.09 10.80 15.20
CA TYR A 19 4.54 9.41 15.16
C TYR A 19 5.33 9.02 16.42
N LYS A 20 5.31 7.72 16.74
CA LYS A 20 5.90 7.16 17.97
C LYS A 20 7.42 6.99 17.87
N VAL A 21 8.00 7.03 16.68
CA VAL A 21 9.44 6.91 16.42
C VAL A 21 9.82 7.73 15.19
N GLY A 22 11.12 7.93 15.01
CA GLY A 22 11.68 8.46 13.77
C GLY A 22 11.75 9.99 13.73
N VAL A 23 11.82 10.50 12.51
CA VAL A 23 11.87 11.93 12.18
C VAL A 23 10.83 12.25 11.09
N THR A 24 10.47 13.51 10.95
CA THR A 24 9.70 14.01 9.79
C THR A 24 10.62 14.84 8.88
N PRO A 25 10.27 15.05 7.60
CA PRO A 25 11.00 15.97 6.72
C PRO A 25 11.20 17.34 7.34
N SER A 26 12.39 17.91 7.15
CA SER A 26 12.74 19.27 7.56
C SER A 26 11.88 20.30 6.82
N GLY A 27 11.55 21.40 7.49
CA GLY A 27 10.73 22.49 6.92
C GLY A 27 9.60 22.90 7.85
N SER A 28 8.83 23.92 7.46
CA SER A 28 7.63 24.28 8.21
C SER A 28 6.51 23.29 7.90
N GLN A 29 5.66 22.99 8.90
CA GLN A 29 4.51 22.12 8.68
C GLN A 29 3.63 22.64 7.52
N SER A 30 3.37 23.94 7.46
CA SER A 30 2.61 24.56 6.36
C SER A 30 3.21 24.33 4.96
N SER A 31 4.53 24.16 4.84
CA SER A 31 5.16 23.85 3.55
C SER A 31 5.01 22.39 3.16
N LYS A 32 4.91 21.49 4.16
CA LYS A 32 4.60 20.08 3.96
C LYS A 32 3.14 19.89 3.55
N ASP A 33 2.22 20.52 4.29
CA ASP A 33 0.79 20.48 3.99
C ASP A 33 0.53 20.95 2.54
N ALA A 34 1.11 22.10 2.15
CA ALA A 34 0.98 22.63 0.78
C ALA A 34 1.57 21.70 -0.31
N ALA A 35 2.61 20.92 0.01
CA ALA A 35 3.17 19.94 -0.91
C ALA A 35 2.21 18.76 -1.11
N VAL A 36 1.61 18.24 -0.03
CA VAL A 36 0.60 17.18 -0.09
C VAL A 36 -0.64 17.66 -0.85
N GLU A 37 -1.15 18.86 -0.57
CA GLU A 37 -2.29 19.45 -1.30
C GLU A 37 -2.01 19.53 -2.81
N LYS A 38 -0.80 19.97 -3.19
CA LYS A 38 -0.40 20.04 -4.60
C LYS A 38 -0.34 18.64 -5.24
N ALA A 39 0.26 17.67 -4.56
CA ALA A 39 0.34 16.30 -5.03
C ALA A 39 -1.05 15.68 -5.20
N TYR A 40 -1.92 15.84 -4.20
CA TYR A 40 -3.29 15.35 -4.22
C TYR A 40 -4.10 15.93 -5.37
N ASN A 41 -4.07 17.25 -5.57
CA ASN A 41 -4.79 17.88 -6.68
C ASN A 41 -4.33 17.35 -8.05
N SER A 42 -3.02 17.12 -8.21
CA SER A 42 -2.45 16.55 -9.43
C SER A 42 -2.91 15.11 -9.64
N TRP A 43 -2.72 14.26 -8.62
CA TRP A 43 -3.12 12.85 -8.62
C TRP A 43 -4.62 12.71 -8.91
N LYS A 44 -5.45 13.38 -8.12
CA LYS A 44 -6.92 13.33 -8.23
C LYS A 44 -7.39 13.72 -9.63
N SER A 45 -6.86 14.82 -10.18
CA SER A 45 -7.27 15.28 -11.52
C SER A 45 -6.91 14.32 -12.65
N THR A 46 -5.97 13.40 -12.42
CA THR A 46 -5.45 12.48 -13.41
C THR A 46 -6.04 11.08 -13.27
N TYR A 47 -6.17 10.58 -12.04
CA TYR A 47 -6.44 9.17 -11.76
C TYR A 47 -7.82 8.91 -11.16
N LEU A 48 -8.42 9.85 -10.42
CA LEU A 48 -9.77 9.66 -9.89
C LEU A 48 -10.81 9.96 -10.97
N ILE A 49 -11.43 8.92 -11.53
CA ILE A 49 -12.38 9.04 -12.63
C ILE A 49 -13.80 8.78 -12.14
N HIS A 50 -14.70 9.71 -12.45
CA HIS A 50 -16.15 9.47 -12.34
C HIS A 50 -16.59 8.67 -13.58
N GLY A 51 -16.94 7.39 -13.42
CA GLY A 51 -17.12 6.46 -14.52
C GLY A 51 -17.81 5.17 -14.10
N CYS A 52 -18.01 4.24 -15.05
CA CYS A 52 -18.77 2.99 -14.90
C CYS A 52 -20.29 3.16 -14.70
N ALA A 53 -20.70 3.92 -13.69
CA ALA A 53 -22.08 4.39 -13.51
C ALA A 53 -22.14 5.83 -12.99
N SER A 54 -23.36 6.38 -12.86
CA SER A 54 -23.56 7.77 -12.44
C SER A 54 -23.11 8.07 -11.00
N ASN A 55 -22.93 7.05 -10.18
CA ASN A 55 -22.59 7.11 -8.76
C ASN A 55 -21.31 6.33 -8.44
N GLU A 56 -20.48 6.03 -9.43
CA GLU A 56 -19.27 5.23 -9.28
C GLU A 56 -18.04 6.05 -9.64
N TYR A 57 -16.98 5.84 -8.87
CA TYR A 57 -15.65 6.37 -9.14
C TYR A 57 -14.67 5.22 -9.16
N TYR A 58 -13.61 5.37 -9.95
CA TYR A 58 -12.51 4.41 -9.96
C TYR A 58 -11.16 5.11 -10.06
N ILE A 59 -10.10 4.42 -9.63
CA ILE A 59 -8.72 4.87 -9.83
C ILE A 59 -8.18 4.29 -11.13
N SER A 60 -7.86 5.17 -12.07
CA SER A 60 -7.39 4.80 -13.41
C SER A 60 -5.93 4.40 -13.40
N THR A 61 -5.60 3.27 -14.03
CA THR A 61 -4.22 2.78 -14.28
C THR A 61 -3.50 3.54 -15.41
N LYS A 62 -3.86 4.81 -15.60
CA LYS A 62 -3.40 5.62 -16.72
C LYS A 62 -1.88 5.82 -16.66
N GLY A 63 -1.18 5.32 -17.67
CA GLY A 63 0.27 5.51 -17.81
C GLY A 63 1.05 4.21 -17.76
N ASP A 64 0.52 3.19 -17.07
CA ASP A 64 1.24 1.93 -16.86
C ASP A 64 0.62 0.76 -17.64
N GLY A 65 -0.68 0.85 -17.95
CA GLY A 65 -1.35 -0.14 -18.78
C GLY A 65 -1.78 -1.39 -18.01
N ASP A 66 -1.77 -1.33 -16.68
CA ASP A 66 -2.13 -2.42 -15.77
C ASP A 66 -3.58 -2.89 -15.94
N ALA A 67 -4.45 -2.09 -16.55
CA ALA A 67 -5.77 -2.53 -16.97
C ALA A 67 -6.17 -1.96 -18.33
N ARG A 68 -7.02 -2.70 -19.05
CA ARG A 68 -7.50 -2.30 -20.37
C ARG A 68 -8.25 -0.97 -20.32
N ASN A 69 -7.94 -0.10 -21.28
CA ASN A 69 -8.53 1.24 -21.42
C ASN A 69 -8.33 2.11 -20.15
N ASN A 70 -7.21 1.92 -19.43
CA ASN A 70 -6.90 2.58 -18.17
C ASN A 70 -7.99 2.35 -17.11
N GLY A 71 -8.57 1.14 -17.09
CA GLY A 71 -9.50 0.74 -16.03
C GLY A 71 -8.82 0.63 -14.66
N PRO A 72 -9.59 0.35 -13.61
CA PRO A 72 -9.04 0.09 -12.29
C PRO A 72 -8.50 -1.34 -12.16
N VAL A 73 -7.50 -1.47 -11.30
CA VAL A 73 -7.19 -2.69 -10.55
C VAL A 73 -7.63 -2.51 -9.10
N SER A 74 -7.89 -3.60 -8.36
CA SER A 74 -8.32 -3.53 -6.95
C SER A 74 -7.29 -2.83 -6.07
N GLU A 75 -5.99 -3.03 -6.33
CA GLU A 75 -4.87 -2.30 -5.70
C GLU A 75 -5.10 -0.78 -5.75
N GLY A 76 -5.26 -0.23 -6.96
CA GLY A 76 -5.48 1.19 -7.16
C GLY A 76 -6.77 1.69 -6.57
N GLN A 77 -7.83 0.88 -6.62
CA GLN A 77 -9.10 1.20 -5.99
C GLN A 77 -8.94 1.33 -4.47
N GLY A 78 -8.23 0.39 -3.83
CA GLY A 78 -7.87 0.42 -2.43
C GLY A 78 -7.05 1.65 -2.07
N TYR A 79 -6.00 1.97 -2.84
CA TYR A 79 -5.21 3.19 -2.66
C TYR A 79 -6.08 4.45 -2.69
N GLY A 80 -7.02 4.55 -3.63
CA GLY A 80 -7.98 5.64 -3.68
C GLY A 80 -8.87 5.72 -2.45
N MET A 81 -9.34 4.56 -1.97
CA MET A 81 -10.15 4.44 -0.75
C MET A 81 -9.37 4.79 0.52
N ASN A 82 -8.04 4.80 0.49
CA ASN A 82 -7.19 5.31 1.56
C ASN A 82 -6.89 6.82 1.42
N ILE A 83 -6.48 7.26 0.24
CA ILE A 83 -6.11 8.66 -0.03
C ILE A 83 -7.30 9.60 0.21
N VAL A 84 -8.50 9.26 -0.30
CA VAL A 84 -9.67 10.15 -0.25
C VAL A 84 -10.11 10.51 1.18
N PRO A 85 -10.33 9.57 2.11
CA PRO A 85 -10.69 9.91 3.49
C PRO A 85 -9.56 10.64 4.24
N LEU A 86 -8.29 10.34 3.95
CA LEU A 86 -7.14 11.05 4.53
C LEU A 86 -7.08 12.52 4.10
N MET A 87 -7.59 12.84 2.90
CA MET A 87 -7.64 14.22 2.37
C MET A 87 -8.96 14.95 2.65
N ALA A 88 -9.89 14.29 3.34
CA ALA A 88 -11.17 14.89 3.72
C ALA A 88 -10.97 16.13 4.61
N GLY A 89 -11.80 17.15 4.44
CA GLY A 89 -11.64 18.45 5.13
C GLY A 89 -10.92 19.48 4.27
N TYR A 90 -9.82 19.08 3.61
CA TYR A 90 -9.28 19.84 2.47
C TYR A 90 -10.18 19.64 1.26
N ASP A 91 -10.45 18.38 0.90
CA ASP A 91 -11.38 18.06 -0.16
C ASP A 91 -12.82 17.98 0.36
N THR A 92 -13.63 18.95 -0.04
CA THR A 92 -15.04 19.02 0.36
C THR A 92 -15.93 17.98 -0.32
N ASN A 93 -15.44 17.31 -1.38
CA ASN A 93 -16.15 16.23 -2.09
C ASN A 93 -15.72 14.83 -1.63
N ALA A 94 -14.73 14.71 -0.73
CA ALA A 94 -14.14 13.43 -0.34
C ALA A 94 -15.17 12.36 0.03
N GLN A 95 -16.21 12.69 0.81
CA GLN A 95 -17.23 11.71 1.18
C GLN A 95 -18.05 11.24 -0.04
N THR A 96 -18.37 12.12 -0.99
CA THR A 96 -19.08 11.75 -2.22
C THR A 96 -18.25 10.84 -3.09
N GLU A 97 -16.96 11.14 -3.22
CA GLU A 97 -16.02 10.37 -4.04
C GLU A 97 -15.72 9.01 -3.42
N PHE A 98 -15.50 8.96 -2.10
CA PHE A 98 -15.35 7.70 -1.37
C PHE A 98 -16.58 6.80 -1.53
N ASN A 99 -17.78 7.36 -1.41
CA ASN A 99 -19.02 6.60 -1.63
C ASN A 99 -19.09 6.01 -3.03
N GLY A 100 -18.58 6.71 -4.04
CA GLY A 100 -18.56 6.20 -5.39
C GLY A 100 -17.45 5.21 -5.67
N LEU A 101 -16.27 5.37 -5.04
CA LEU A 101 -15.22 4.34 -5.05
C LEU A 101 -15.75 3.05 -4.43
N TRP A 102 -16.40 3.14 -3.27
CA TRP A 102 -17.03 1.99 -2.61
C TRP A 102 -18.21 1.41 -3.41
N GLN A 103 -18.96 2.25 -4.13
CA GLN A 103 -20.03 1.75 -4.97
C GLN A 103 -19.51 0.85 -6.09
N LEU A 104 -18.42 1.24 -6.75
CA LEU A 104 -17.78 0.41 -7.77
C LEU A 104 -17.38 -0.95 -7.20
N VAL A 105 -16.75 -0.97 -6.01
CA VAL A 105 -16.35 -2.22 -5.35
C VAL A 105 -17.54 -3.16 -5.20
N LYS A 106 -18.65 -2.69 -4.61
CA LYS A 106 -19.85 -3.51 -4.40
C LYS A 106 -20.48 -4.07 -5.67
N ASP A 107 -20.38 -3.34 -6.79
CA ASP A 107 -20.96 -3.76 -8.06
C ASP A 107 -20.01 -4.71 -8.83
N HIS A 108 -18.79 -4.88 -8.33
CA HIS A 108 -17.70 -5.70 -8.86
C HIS A 108 -17.10 -6.60 -7.78
N GLU A 109 -17.96 -7.22 -6.97
CA GLU A 109 -17.56 -8.29 -6.05
C GLU A 109 -17.49 -9.63 -6.79
N ASP A 110 -16.47 -10.42 -6.47
CA ASP A 110 -16.26 -11.77 -6.93
C ASP A 110 -17.24 -12.75 -6.22
N GLN A 111 -17.00 -14.06 -6.32
CA GLN A 111 -17.83 -15.07 -5.65
C GLN A 111 -17.62 -15.16 -4.13
N TYR A 112 -16.53 -14.58 -3.61
CA TYR A 112 -16.17 -14.55 -2.20
C TYR A 112 -16.55 -13.22 -1.52
N GLY A 113 -17.04 -12.24 -2.28
CA GLY A 113 -17.45 -10.93 -1.75
C GLY A 113 -16.29 -9.92 -1.71
N LEU A 114 -15.22 -10.19 -2.45
CA LEU A 114 -14.02 -9.36 -2.57
C LEU A 114 -13.94 -8.71 -3.95
N MET A 115 -13.09 -7.72 -4.15
CA MET A 115 -13.14 -6.94 -5.39
C MET A 115 -12.51 -7.72 -6.56
N GLU A 116 -13.26 -7.85 -7.66
CA GLU A 116 -12.72 -8.30 -8.95
C GLU A 116 -11.44 -7.50 -9.30
N TRP A 117 -10.27 -8.16 -9.35
CA TRP A 117 -8.98 -7.45 -9.29
C TRP A 117 -8.68 -6.54 -10.49
N GLN A 118 -9.36 -6.70 -11.64
CA GLN A 118 -9.09 -5.92 -12.85
C GLN A 118 -10.32 -5.71 -13.74
N LEU A 119 -10.66 -4.44 -14.00
CA LEU A 119 -11.80 -4.06 -14.84
C LEU A 119 -11.36 -3.29 -16.11
N ASP A 120 -12.10 -3.44 -17.21
CA ASP A 120 -11.94 -2.60 -18.41
C ASP A 120 -12.54 -1.20 -18.19
N GLY A 121 -11.74 -0.13 -18.27
CA GLY A 121 -12.18 1.25 -18.00
C GLY A 121 -13.25 1.82 -18.94
N LYS A 122 -13.58 1.14 -20.04
CA LYS A 122 -14.66 1.51 -20.96
C LYS A 122 -15.96 0.75 -20.70
N THR A 123 -15.86 -0.52 -20.34
CA THR A 123 -17.05 -1.39 -20.18
C THR A 123 -17.40 -1.67 -18.73
N CYS A 124 -16.46 -1.45 -17.82
CA CYS A 124 -16.52 -1.77 -16.40
C CYS A 124 -17.00 -3.20 -16.21
N LYS A 125 -16.24 -4.10 -16.80
CA LYS A 125 -16.40 -5.54 -16.68
C LYS A 125 -15.05 -6.10 -16.36
N TYR A 126 -15.04 -7.18 -15.59
CA TYR A 126 -13.87 -8.01 -15.42
C TYR A 126 -13.20 -8.29 -16.76
N TYR A 127 -11.91 -7.96 -16.84
CA TYR A 127 -11.14 -8.01 -18.08
C TYR A 127 -10.12 -9.15 -18.11
N SER A 128 -9.69 -9.62 -16.94
CA SER A 128 -8.71 -10.70 -16.84
C SER A 128 -9.32 -12.04 -17.32
N SER A 129 -8.45 -13.03 -17.51
CA SER A 129 -8.84 -14.37 -17.92
C SER A 129 -9.21 -15.23 -16.72
N GLY A 130 -10.27 -16.03 -16.85
CA GLY A 130 -10.64 -16.99 -15.82
C GLY A 130 -11.95 -16.63 -15.14
N THR A 131 -12.13 -17.17 -13.93
CA THR A 131 -13.21 -16.77 -13.03
C THR A 131 -12.75 -15.48 -12.34
N PRO A 132 -13.63 -14.48 -12.14
CA PRO A 132 -13.27 -13.32 -11.34
C PRO A 132 -12.81 -13.72 -9.94
N ASP A 133 -11.74 -13.08 -9.50
CA ASP A 133 -10.93 -13.32 -8.31
C ASP A 133 -10.46 -11.97 -7.73
N GLY A 134 -10.17 -11.98 -6.43
CA GLY A 134 -9.64 -10.85 -5.66
C GLY A 134 -8.12 -10.87 -5.52
N ALA A 135 -7.53 -9.72 -5.21
CA ALA A 135 -6.10 -9.58 -4.97
C ALA A 135 -5.90 -9.02 -3.55
N THR A 136 -5.15 -9.76 -2.73
CA THR A 136 -5.13 -9.57 -1.29
C THR A 136 -4.72 -8.15 -0.86
N ASP A 137 -3.79 -7.50 -1.57
CA ASP A 137 -3.39 -6.11 -1.30
C ASP A 137 -4.51 -5.09 -1.57
N GLY A 138 -5.20 -5.22 -2.70
CA GLY A 138 -6.37 -4.40 -3.00
C GLY A 138 -7.46 -4.53 -1.94
N ASP A 139 -7.75 -5.77 -1.53
CA ASP A 139 -8.79 -6.04 -0.53
C ASP A 139 -8.39 -5.60 0.90
N LEU A 140 -7.09 -5.65 1.23
CA LEU A 140 -6.53 -5.05 2.45
C LEU A 140 -6.76 -3.54 2.48
N ASP A 141 -6.35 -2.82 1.43
CA ASP A 141 -6.49 -1.36 1.35
C ASP A 141 -7.97 -0.95 1.36
N ILE A 142 -8.87 -1.68 0.69
CA ILE A 142 -10.32 -1.42 0.73
C ILE A 142 -10.86 -1.57 2.16
N GLY A 143 -10.47 -2.64 2.86
CA GLY A 143 -10.86 -2.88 4.26
C GLY A 143 -10.41 -1.75 5.17
N TYR A 144 -9.18 -1.28 5.01
CA TYR A 144 -8.65 -0.15 5.78
C TYR A 144 -9.35 1.17 5.42
N GLY A 145 -9.60 1.42 4.14
CA GLY A 145 -10.33 2.59 3.66
C GLY A 145 -11.76 2.68 4.23
N LEU A 146 -12.45 1.55 4.37
CA LEU A 146 -13.77 1.48 5.03
C LEU A 146 -13.70 1.83 6.52
N ILE A 147 -12.64 1.43 7.22
CA ILE A 147 -12.40 1.83 8.61
C ILE A 147 -12.11 3.33 8.69
N LEU A 148 -11.22 3.85 7.83
CA LEU A 148 -10.93 5.28 7.76
C LEU A 148 -12.22 6.07 7.54
N ALA A 149 -13.06 5.66 6.59
CA ALA A 149 -14.33 6.32 6.29
C ALA A 149 -15.33 6.28 7.47
N ASP A 150 -15.43 5.16 8.19
CA ASP A 150 -16.29 5.09 9.38
C ASP A 150 -15.79 6.00 10.50
N LYS A 151 -14.47 6.09 10.70
CA LYS A 151 -13.87 7.01 11.66
C LYS A 151 -14.06 8.48 11.24
N GLN A 152 -13.98 8.75 9.93
CA GLN A 152 -14.07 10.09 9.38
C GLN A 152 -15.48 10.67 9.38
N TRP A 153 -16.47 9.84 9.04
CA TRP A 153 -17.84 10.27 8.78
C TRP A 153 -18.93 9.40 9.43
N GLY A 154 -18.58 8.23 9.94
CA GLY A 154 -19.54 7.22 10.40
C GLY A 154 -20.36 6.58 9.28
N GLY A 155 -21.07 5.50 9.61
CA GLY A 155 -22.03 4.86 8.70
C GLY A 155 -21.43 3.79 7.79
N TYR A 156 -20.13 3.52 7.89
CA TYR A 156 -19.45 2.48 7.11
C TYR A 156 -19.14 1.22 7.93
N ALA A 157 -19.39 1.23 9.24
CA ALA A 157 -19.08 0.11 10.14
C ALA A 157 -19.63 -1.26 9.71
N THR A 158 -20.83 -1.30 9.13
CA THR A 158 -21.40 -2.57 8.64
C THR A 158 -20.68 -3.06 7.39
N ALA A 159 -20.36 -2.16 6.46
CA ALA A 159 -19.59 -2.49 5.27
C ALA A 159 -18.19 -2.97 5.66
N ALA A 160 -17.48 -2.21 6.50
CA ALA A 160 -16.16 -2.57 7.01
C ALA A 160 -16.14 -3.97 7.64
N LYS A 161 -17.08 -4.28 8.54
CA LYS A 161 -17.12 -5.59 9.22
C LYS A 161 -17.51 -6.74 8.31
N THR A 162 -18.32 -6.48 7.28
CA THR A 162 -18.69 -7.52 6.30
C THR A 162 -17.46 -7.84 5.45
N TRP A 163 -16.85 -6.80 4.88
CA TRP A 163 -15.61 -6.90 4.09
C TRP A 163 -14.50 -7.64 4.83
N LEU A 164 -14.23 -7.25 6.07
CA LEU A 164 -13.19 -7.89 6.90
C LEU A 164 -13.50 -9.37 7.20
N ALA A 165 -14.77 -9.75 7.32
CA ALA A 165 -15.15 -11.13 7.53
C ALA A 165 -14.91 -11.99 6.28
N ASP A 166 -15.25 -11.45 5.10
CA ASP A 166 -15.05 -12.12 3.81
C ASP A 166 -13.55 -12.23 3.50
N PHE A 167 -12.78 -11.15 3.68
CA PHE A 167 -11.31 -11.17 3.58
C PHE A 167 -10.68 -12.20 4.52
N TYR A 168 -11.10 -12.22 5.80
CA TYR A 168 -10.55 -13.20 6.76
C TYR A 168 -10.88 -14.64 6.36
N ALA A 169 -12.00 -14.88 5.70
CA ALA A 169 -12.39 -16.21 5.26
C ALA A 169 -11.63 -16.70 4.02
N HIS A 170 -11.17 -15.78 3.16
CA HIS A 170 -10.71 -16.10 1.81
C HIS A 170 -9.25 -15.76 1.51
N ASP A 171 -8.71 -14.68 2.10
CA ASP A 171 -7.30 -14.27 1.95
C ASP A 171 -6.40 -14.72 3.09
N VAL A 172 -6.97 -15.04 4.27
CA VAL A 172 -6.18 -15.50 5.42
C VAL A 172 -6.09 -17.03 5.40
N ALA A 173 -4.87 -17.54 5.23
CA ALA A 173 -4.60 -18.97 5.29
C ALA A 173 -4.78 -19.55 6.70
N SER A 174 -4.91 -20.88 6.78
CA SER A 174 -5.26 -21.56 8.03
C SER A 174 -4.26 -21.40 9.19
N ASP A 175 -2.99 -21.13 8.92
CA ASP A 175 -1.95 -20.82 9.91
C ASP A 175 -1.85 -19.31 10.22
N GLY A 176 -2.54 -18.47 9.45
CA GLY A 176 -2.66 -17.03 9.62
C GLY A 176 -1.83 -16.19 8.65
N HIS A 177 -1.10 -16.75 7.69
CA HIS A 177 -0.46 -15.90 6.67
C HIS A 177 -1.50 -15.35 5.69
N LEU A 178 -1.16 -14.24 5.05
CA LEU A 178 -1.92 -13.68 3.94
C LEU A 178 -1.56 -14.41 2.65
N LYS A 179 -2.56 -14.91 1.93
CA LYS A 179 -2.41 -15.42 0.56
C LYS A 179 -2.08 -14.25 -0.37
N CYS A 180 -1.70 -14.55 -1.61
CA CYS A 180 -1.48 -13.52 -2.64
C CYS A 180 -2.81 -13.07 -3.30
N GLU A 181 -3.78 -13.99 -3.35
CA GLU A 181 -5.11 -13.82 -3.92
C GLU A 181 -6.10 -14.79 -3.25
N ASP A 182 -7.40 -14.53 -3.39
CA ASP A 182 -8.48 -15.25 -2.70
C ASP A 182 -8.71 -16.68 -3.22
N ASP A 183 -8.31 -16.98 -4.45
CA ASP A 183 -8.37 -18.31 -5.07
C ASP A 183 -6.99 -19.01 -5.21
N GLY A 184 -5.95 -18.34 -4.73
CA GLY A 184 -4.55 -18.74 -4.84
C GLY A 184 -4.07 -19.86 -3.92
N PRO A 185 -2.82 -20.33 -4.10
CA PRO A 185 -2.21 -21.32 -3.21
C PRO A 185 -2.20 -20.87 -1.75
N SER A 186 -2.60 -21.75 -0.83
CA SER A 186 -2.53 -21.47 0.62
C SER A 186 -1.15 -21.73 1.23
N THR A 187 -0.08 -21.62 0.43
CA THR A 187 1.32 -21.85 0.83
C THR A 187 2.22 -20.67 0.52
N ASP A 188 1.67 -19.64 -0.10
CA ASP A 188 2.41 -18.56 -0.72
C ASP A 188 1.93 -17.23 -0.15
N THR A 189 2.81 -16.23 -0.15
CA THR A 189 2.49 -14.87 0.28
C THR A 189 3.29 -13.86 -0.54
N ARG A 190 2.76 -12.65 -0.65
CA ARG A 190 3.39 -11.52 -1.33
C ARG A 190 3.82 -10.49 -0.27
N PRO A 191 5.13 -10.26 -0.03
CA PRO A 191 5.57 -9.42 1.07
C PRO A 191 5.10 -7.97 1.05
N SER A 192 4.75 -7.40 -0.11
CA SER A 192 4.11 -6.08 -0.18
C SER A 192 2.79 -6.01 0.58
N ASP A 193 2.16 -7.16 0.83
CA ASP A 193 0.87 -7.27 1.53
C ASP A 193 1.06 -7.33 3.05
N ASP A 194 2.30 -7.31 3.56
CA ASP A 194 2.63 -7.20 4.98
C ASP A 194 2.34 -5.79 5.54
N MET A 195 1.11 -5.31 5.32
CA MET A 195 0.56 -4.04 5.77
C MET A 195 0.18 -4.14 7.26
N LEU A 196 1.17 -4.32 8.12
CA LEU A 196 0.96 -4.61 9.55
C LEU A 196 0.18 -3.50 10.30
N ASP A 197 0.27 -2.24 9.87
CA ASP A 197 -0.53 -1.15 10.40
C ASP A 197 -2.03 -1.36 10.11
N HIS A 198 -2.38 -1.83 8.90
CA HIS A 198 -3.74 -2.17 8.52
C HIS A 198 -4.26 -3.34 9.37
N LEU A 199 -3.47 -4.41 9.49
CA LEU A 199 -3.86 -5.58 10.30
C LEU A 199 -4.05 -5.22 11.77
N ARG A 200 -3.26 -4.29 12.32
CA ARG A 200 -3.46 -3.76 13.69
C ARG A 200 -4.74 -2.93 13.81
N ALA A 201 -5.10 -2.15 12.79
CA ALA A 201 -6.40 -1.49 12.72
C ALA A 201 -7.55 -2.49 12.67
N PHE A 202 -7.41 -3.58 11.91
CA PHE A 202 -8.41 -4.64 11.82
C PHE A 202 -8.60 -5.32 13.17
N ALA A 203 -7.51 -5.65 13.86
CA ALA A 203 -7.54 -6.23 15.20
C ALA A 203 -8.27 -5.34 16.22
N ALA A 204 -8.16 -4.02 16.09
CA ALA A 204 -8.86 -3.07 16.96
C ALA A 204 -10.35 -2.89 16.57
N TYR A 205 -10.66 -2.95 15.28
CA TYR A 205 -11.99 -2.63 14.74
C TYR A 205 -12.94 -3.84 14.70
N ASP A 206 -12.39 -5.02 14.43
CA ASP A 206 -13.09 -6.29 14.30
C ASP A 206 -12.55 -7.34 15.30
N PRO A 207 -13.02 -7.32 16.56
CA PRO A 207 -12.62 -8.31 17.56
C PRO A 207 -13.27 -9.70 17.35
N ALA A 208 -14.08 -9.89 16.29
CA ALA A 208 -14.72 -11.18 16.01
C ALA A 208 -13.76 -12.19 15.36
N HIS A 209 -12.71 -11.71 14.68
CA HIS A 209 -11.68 -12.54 14.06
C HIS A 209 -10.32 -12.36 14.74
N ASP A 210 -9.49 -13.40 14.74
CA ASP A 210 -8.17 -13.38 15.39
C ASP A 210 -7.12 -12.74 14.49
N TRP A 211 -7.23 -11.43 14.25
CA TRP A 211 -6.23 -10.66 13.51
C TRP A 211 -4.86 -10.65 14.19
N ASN A 212 -4.80 -10.85 15.50
CA ASN A 212 -3.53 -10.97 16.23
C ASN A 212 -2.76 -12.24 15.84
N LYS A 213 -3.44 -13.31 15.44
CA LYS A 213 -2.81 -14.49 14.83
C LYS A 213 -2.19 -14.13 13.48
N VAL A 214 -2.90 -13.36 12.65
CA VAL A 214 -2.43 -12.92 11.33
C VAL A 214 -1.17 -12.06 11.45
N ILE A 215 -1.23 -11.01 12.28
CA ILE A 215 -0.08 -10.13 12.58
C ILE A 215 1.14 -10.96 13.01
N LYS A 216 0.98 -11.86 14.00
CA LYS A 216 2.10 -12.68 14.50
C LYS A 216 2.66 -13.60 13.42
N ARG A 217 1.82 -14.10 12.53
CA ARG A 217 2.26 -15.00 11.48
C ARG A 217 3.05 -14.25 10.41
N MET A 218 2.57 -13.09 9.97
CA MET A 218 3.28 -12.25 9.03
C MET A 218 4.62 -11.74 9.62
N GLU A 219 4.63 -11.27 10.87
CA GLU A 219 5.85 -10.92 11.60
C GLU A 219 6.87 -12.08 11.67
N ALA A 220 6.39 -13.32 11.84
CA ALA A 220 7.23 -14.51 11.85
C ALA A 220 7.82 -14.79 10.46
N ILE A 221 7.02 -14.72 9.39
CA ILE A 221 7.48 -14.90 8.01
C ILE A 221 8.55 -13.87 7.66
N THR A 222 8.30 -12.59 7.95
CA THR A 222 9.26 -11.49 7.73
C THR A 222 10.57 -11.75 8.49
N THR A 223 10.49 -12.22 9.74
CA THR A 223 11.69 -12.54 10.54
C THR A 223 12.45 -13.75 9.99
N GLU A 224 11.76 -14.85 9.67
CA GLU A 224 12.35 -16.10 9.18
C GLU A 224 12.99 -15.90 7.79
N PHE A 225 12.27 -15.26 6.88
CA PHE A 225 12.74 -14.97 5.53
C PHE A 225 13.98 -14.09 5.58
N THR A 226 13.90 -12.94 6.26
CA THR A 226 15.02 -11.99 6.26
C THR A 226 16.23 -12.55 6.97
N SER A 227 16.05 -13.36 8.01
CA SER A 227 17.17 -14.03 8.69
C SER A 227 17.92 -15.01 7.78
N ALA A 228 17.20 -15.72 6.90
CA ALA A 228 17.78 -16.71 6.00
C ALA A 228 18.36 -16.12 4.72
N HIS A 229 17.69 -15.14 4.11
CA HIS A 229 17.96 -14.72 2.72
C HIS A 229 18.51 -13.30 2.59
N SER A 230 18.30 -12.43 3.58
CA SER A 230 18.61 -11.00 3.48
C SER A 230 19.05 -10.36 4.80
N SER A 231 19.75 -11.12 5.65
CA SER A 231 19.98 -10.74 7.07
C SER A 231 20.61 -9.36 7.29
N SER A 232 21.43 -8.91 6.34
CA SER A 232 22.09 -7.60 6.34
C SER A 232 21.27 -6.46 5.72
N SER A 233 20.38 -6.74 4.78
CA SER A 233 19.65 -5.75 3.98
C SER A 233 18.19 -5.60 4.40
N GLY A 234 17.57 -6.65 4.96
CA GLY A 234 16.14 -6.67 5.29
C GLY A 234 15.21 -6.88 4.08
N LEU A 235 15.72 -6.82 2.85
CA LEU A 235 14.93 -6.89 1.63
C LEU A 235 14.18 -8.23 1.51
N MET A 236 12.96 -8.18 0.99
CA MET A 236 12.12 -9.35 0.71
C MET A 236 11.88 -9.51 -0.79
N SER A 237 11.64 -10.73 -1.25
CA SER A 237 11.34 -10.99 -2.67
C SER A 237 9.87 -10.76 -2.98
N ASP A 238 9.52 -10.51 -4.23
CA ASP A 238 8.14 -10.28 -4.67
C ASP A 238 7.19 -11.39 -4.24
N PHE A 239 7.61 -12.64 -4.36
CA PHE A 239 6.82 -13.76 -3.88
C PHE A 239 7.62 -14.67 -2.96
N VAL A 240 6.93 -15.18 -1.95
CA VAL A 240 7.46 -16.11 -0.95
C VAL A 240 6.64 -17.39 -0.99
N VAL A 241 7.32 -18.51 -1.18
CA VAL A 241 6.72 -19.84 -1.07
C VAL A 241 7.07 -20.48 0.27
N ASN A 242 6.33 -21.51 0.66
CA ASN A 242 6.41 -22.16 1.97
C ASN A 242 6.09 -21.20 3.13
N ALA A 243 5.23 -20.20 2.88
CA ALA A 243 4.73 -19.25 3.85
C ALA A 243 3.95 -19.95 4.98
N ASP A 244 3.45 -21.16 4.75
CA ASP A 244 2.78 -22.05 5.71
C ASP A 244 3.75 -22.85 6.61
N THR A 245 5.06 -22.63 6.47
CA THR A 245 6.11 -23.33 7.24
C THR A 245 6.97 -22.37 8.07
N THR A 246 7.98 -22.89 8.78
CA THR A 246 9.01 -22.10 9.46
C THR A 246 10.28 -21.90 8.60
N SER A 247 10.16 -22.07 7.28
CA SER A 247 11.27 -21.93 6.34
C SER A 247 10.79 -21.31 5.01
N PRO A 248 10.18 -20.10 5.08
CA PRO A 248 9.83 -19.34 3.89
C PRO A 248 11.08 -19.06 3.04
N LYS A 249 10.89 -19.01 1.72
CA LYS A 249 11.97 -18.76 0.77
C LYS A 249 11.45 -18.01 -0.46
N PRO A 250 12.34 -17.35 -1.22
CA PRO A 250 11.95 -16.74 -2.48
C PRO A 250 11.26 -17.77 -3.39
N ALA A 251 10.21 -17.35 -4.07
CA ALA A 251 9.61 -18.12 -5.15
C ALA A 251 10.66 -18.45 -6.25
N PRO A 252 10.38 -19.42 -7.15
CA PRO A 252 11.12 -19.52 -8.41
C PRO A 252 11.05 -18.21 -9.20
N ALA A 253 12.02 -17.92 -10.08
CA ALA A 253 12.04 -16.66 -10.81
C ALA A 253 10.84 -16.45 -11.75
N ASP A 254 10.34 -17.51 -12.41
CA ASP A 254 9.23 -17.42 -13.36
C ASP A 254 7.98 -18.09 -12.76
N TYR A 255 7.47 -17.57 -11.64
CA TYR A 255 6.44 -18.23 -10.83
C TYR A 255 5.02 -17.67 -11.04
N GLN A 256 4.82 -16.37 -10.80
CA GLN A 256 3.53 -15.68 -10.94
C GLN A 256 3.55 -14.56 -12.00
N GLU A 257 4.64 -13.80 -12.11
CA GLU A 257 4.69 -12.63 -12.99
C GLU A 257 5.70 -12.76 -14.15
N ASP A 258 5.63 -11.82 -15.09
CA ASP A 258 6.51 -11.75 -16.27
C ASP A 258 7.90 -11.11 -15.95
N GLN A 259 8.24 -11.00 -14.66
CA GLN A 259 9.53 -10.56 -14.12
C GLN A 259 10.05 -11.56 -13.09
N PRO A 260 11.36 -11.57 -12.76
CA PRO A 260 11.87 -12.49 -11.74
C PRO A 260 11.19 -12.29 -10.37
N ASP A 261 10.43 -13.27 -9.91
CA ASP A 261 9.68 -13.20 -8.64
C ASP A 261 10.54 -13.37 -7.38
N ASN A 262 11.80 -13.76 -7.57
CA ASN A 262 12.73 -14.14 -6.51
C ASN A 262 13.66 -13.01 -6.06
N ILE A 263 13.40 -11.79 -6.52
CA ILE A 263 14.12 -10.55 -6.19
C ILE A 263 13.15 -9.53 -5.59
N VAL A 264 13.67 -8.38 -5.15
CA VAL A 264 12.82 -7.20 -5.00
C VAL A 264 12.47 -6.73 -6.41
N GLY A 265 11.21 -6.81 -6.79
CA GLY A 265 10.64 -6.26 -8.01
C GLY A 265 9.57 -5.23 -7.71
N TYR A 266 8.70 -4.94 -8.68
CA TYR A 266 7.66 -3.92 -8.55
C TYR A 266 6.65 -4.20 -7.44
N ASN A 267 6.52 -5.44 -6.94
CA ASN A 267 5.74 -5.69 -5.73
C ASN A 267 6.49 -5.22 -4.49
N SER A 268 7.69 -5.76 -4.23
CA SER A 268 8.40 -5.59 -2.97
C SER A 268 9.01 -4.22 -2.75
N ILE A 269 9.06 -3.35 -3.77
CA ILE A 269 9.43 -1.94 -3.55
C ILE A 269 8.51 -1.24 -2.53
N ARG A 270 7.27 -1.74 -2.33
CA ARG A 270 6.31 -1.22 -1.35
C ARG A 270 6.62 -1.63 0.10
N VAL A 271 7.41 -2.69 0.32
CA VAL A 271 7.70 -3.23 1.67
C VAL A 271 8.30 -2.18 2.62
N PRO A 272 9.31 -1.37 2.22
CA PRO A 272 9.84 -0.32 3.08
C PRO A 272 8.80 0.76 3.45
N TRP A 273 7.81 1.00 2.59
CA TRP A 273 6.71 1.91 2.88
C TRP A 273 5.80 1.32 3.95
N HIS A 274 5.30 0.10 3.76
CA HIS A 274 4.38 -0.53 4.71
C HIS A 274 5.02 -0.77 6.08
N LEU A 275 6.20 -1.42 6.12
CA LEU A 275 6.88 -1.69 7.39
C LEU A 275 7.36 -0.41 8.09
N GLY A 276 7.75 0.60 7.30
CA GLY A 276 8.09 1.92 7.81
C GLY A 276 6.89 2.62 8.44
N THR A 277 5.71 2.53 7.82
CA THR A 277 4.45 3.12 8.32
C THR A 277 4.02 2.46 9.63
N ASP A 278 4.00 1.12 9.70
CA ASP A 278 3.71 0.41 10.95
C ASP A 278 4.67 0.81 12.08
N ALA A 279 5.98 0.92 11.77
CA ALA A 279 6.96 1.37 12.74
C ALA A 279 6.68 2.80 13.25
N LEU A 280 6.36 3.74 12.35
CA LEU A 280 6.04 5.13 12.69
C LEU A 280 4.81 5.24 13.60
N GLU A 281 3.73 4.53 13.27
CA GLU A 281 2.47 4.60 14.03
C GLU A 281 2.50 3.83 15.35
N ASN A 282 3.18 2.69 15.39
CA ASN A 282 3.13 1.74 16.50
C ASN A 282 4.39 1.70 17.36
N GLY A 283 5.49 2.30 16.88
CA GLY A 283 6.74 2.45 17.62
C GLY A 283 7.53 1.15 17.75
N THR A 284 8.75 1.26 18.30
CA THR A 284 9.77 0.20 18.27
C THR A 284 9.46 -1.04 19.11
N THR A 285 8.43 -1.00 19.96
CA THR A 285 8.03 -2.13 20.81
C THR A 285 6.88 -2.92 20.21
N THR A 286 5.81 -2.24 19.78
CA THR A 286 4.65 -2.89 19.17
C THR A 286 4.97 -3.37 17.75
N ALA A 287 5.66 -2.54 16.96
CA ALA A 287 6.08 -2.84 15.59
C ALA A 287 7.56 -3.23 15.53
N ALA A 288 8.02 -4.09 16.44
CA ALA A 288 9.43 -4.41 16.59
C ALA A 288 10.03 -5.06 15.33
N VAL A 289 9.29 -5.95 14.66
CA VAL A 289 9.72 -6.61 13.42
C VAL A 289 9.78 -5.59 12.27
N SER A 290 8.69 -4.85 12.04
CA SER A 290 8.58 -3.81 11.02
C SER A 290 9.71 -2.77 11.17
N TYR A 291 9.92 -2.25 12.38
CA TYR A 291 11.00 -1.31 12.67
C TYR A 291 12.39 -1.90 12.38
N ALA A 292 12.66 -3.12 12.85
CA ALA A 292 13.97 -3.75 12.65
C ALA A 292 14.28 -4.02 11.18
N THR A 293 13.28 -4.42 10.39
CA THR A 293 13.41 -4.68 8.95
C THR A 293 13.53 -3.36 8.17
N ALA A 294 12.62 -2.41 8.37
CA ALA A 294 12.61 -1.11 7.69
C ALA A 294 13.93 -0.33 7.89
N VAL A 295 14.52 -0.39 9.09
CA VAL A 295 15.85 0.23 9.36
C VAL A 295 16.96 -0.38 8.51
N LYS A 296 16.93 -1.71 8.29
CA LYS A 296 17.92 -2.38 7.42
C LYS A 296 17.69 -2.01 5.96
N GLU A 297 16.44 -2.00 5.52
CA GLU A 297 16.07 -1.69 4.13
C GLU A 297 16.47 -0.25 3.77
N SER A 298 16.06 0.72 4.59
CA SER A 298 16.45 2.13 4.47
C SER A 298 17.97 2.29 4.35
N LYS A 299 18.72 1.65 5.26
CA LYS A 299 20.19 1.71 5.26
C LYS A 299 20.80 1.10 4.01
N CYS A 300 20.30 -0.07 3.59
CA CYS A 300 20.74 -0.76 2.39
C CYS A 300 20.50 0.11 1.15
N LEU A 301 19.27 0.56 0.93
CA LEU A 301 18.86 1.29 -0.27
C LEU A 301 19.52 2.67 -0.34
N LYS A 302 19.71 3.36 0.80
CA LYS A 302 20.53 4.58 0.88
C LYS A 302 21.99 4.31 0.46
N SER A 303 22.58 3.23 0.94
CA SER A 303 23.97 2.87 0.63
C SER A 303 24.13 2.55 -0.86
N PHE A 304 23.22 1.76 -1.42
CA PHE A 304 23.21 1.40 -2.83
C PHE A 304 23.12 2.63 -3.73
N SER A 305 22.14 3.49 -3.44
CA SER A 305 21.85 4.70 -4.22
C SER A 305 22.80 5.87 -3.96
N LYS A 306 23.75 5.73 -3.02
CA LYS A 306 24.64 6.80 -2.53
C LYS A 306 23.85 8.02 -2.03
N GLY A 307 22.70 7.78 -1.40
CA GLY A 307 21.82 8.81 -0.84
C GLY A 307 21.08 9.63 -1.89
N LYS A 308 20.79 9.05 -3.07
CA LYS A 308 20.00 9.69 -4.13
C LYS A 308 18.77 8.82 -4.43
N PRO A 309 17.53 9.24 -4.09
CA PRO A 309 16.38 8.33 -4.19
C PRO A 309 16.14 7.82 -5.61
N GLY A 310 16.31 8.64 -6.65
CA GLY A 310 16.21 8.25 -8.07
C GLY A 310 17.41 7.44 -8.58
N SER A 311 18.20 6.87 -7.68
CA SER A 311 19.23 5.86 -7.98
C SER A 311 19.00 4.56 -7.20
N VAL A 312 17.87 4.44 -6.51
CA VAL A 312 17.34 3.15 -6.07
C VAL A 312 16.74 2.46 -7.29
N TRP A 313 17.10 1.21 -7.52
CA TRP A 313 16.56 0.46 -8.66
C TRP A 313 15.25 -0.22 -8.26
N PRO A 314 14.28 -0.33 -9.17
CA PRO A 314 13.07 -1.14 -8.93
C PRO A 314 13.42 -2.62 -8.79
N HIS A 315 14.46 -3.10 -9.49
CA HIS A 315 14.92 -4.49 -9.41
C HIS A 315 16.21 -4.63 -8.60
N MET A 316 16.11 -5.24 -7.42
CA MET A 316 17.22 -5.41 -6.48
C MET A 316 17.36 -6.87 -6.02
N ASN A 317 18.59 -7.39 -6.03
CA ASN A 317 18.90 -8.64 -5.35
C ASN A 317 18.72 -8.50 -3.83
N LEU A 318 18.32 -9.59 -3.16
CA LEU A 318 18.12 -9.65 -1.71
C LEU A 318 19.37 -9.27 -0.90
N ASN A 319 20.57 -9.38 -1.46
CA ASN A 319 21.82 -8.95 -0.83
C ASN A 319 22.14 -7.45 -1.00
N CYS A 320 21.17 -6.64 -1.43
CA CYS A 320 21.31 -5.20 -1.67
C CYS A 320 22.26 -4.83 -2.83
N THR A 321 22.24 -5.62 -3.90
CA THR A 321 22.91 -5.28 -5.16
C THR A 321 21.89 -5.09 -6.26
N GLY A 322 22.18 -4.23 -7.23
CA GLY A 322 21.31 -4.05 -8.40
C GLY A 322 21.16 -5.36 -9.14
N PHE A 323 19.94 -5.70 -9.55
CA PHE A 323 19.69 -6.86 -10.38
C PHE A 323 19.99 -6.49 -11.84
N ASP A 324 20.97 -7.16 -12.44
CA ASP A 324 21.37 -6.98 -13.83
C ASP A 324 21.23 -8.32 -14.55
N SER A 325 20.10 -8.51 -15.24
CA SER A 325 19.88 -9.67 -16.10
C SER A 325 19.56 -9.25 -17.53
N ALA A 326 20.59 -8.92 -18.31
CA ALA A 326 20.48 -8.69 -19.77
C ALA A 326 19.54 -7.51 -20.15
N PRO A 327 19.60 -6.99 -21.40
CA PRO A 327 19.11 -5.63 -21.70
C PRO A 327 17.59 -5.41 -21.64
N ASP A 328 16.79 -6.45 -21.41
CA ASP A 328 15.32 -6.40 -21.46
C ASP A 328 14.64 -6.56 -20.07
N VAL A 329 15.41 -6.79 -18.98
CA VAL A 329 14.85 -7.09 -17.64
C VAL A 329 15.47 -6.23 -16.51
N GLY A 330 16.56 -5.53 -16.79
CA GLY A 330 17.21 -4.62 -15.85
C GLY A 330 16.57 -3.25 -15.87
N ASP A 331 15.35 -3.11 -15.34
CA ASP A 331 14.86 -1.78 -15.02
C ASP A 331 15.68 -1.20 -13.86
N THR A 332 16.23 0.00 -14.09
CA THR A 332 17.14 0.69 -13.16
C THR A 332 16.55 1.99 -12.64
N GLN A 333 15.35 2.37 -13.11
CA GLN A 333 14.74 3.66 -12.84
C GLN A 333 13.23 3.51 -12.69
N ALA A 334 12.73 3.74 -11.48
CA ALA A 334 11.32 3.96 -11.20
C ALA A 334 11.20 4.95 -10.05
N GLU A 335 10.22 5.84 -10.09
CA GLU A 335 9.94 6.84 -9.05
C GLU A 335 9.67 6.15 -7.72
N GLU A 336 8.73 5.21 -7.75
CA GLU A 336 8.23 4.44 -6.61
C GLU A 336 9.31 3.65 -5.90
N ALA A 337 10.36 3.21 -6.60
CA ALA A 337 11.47 2.47 -5.99
C ALA A 337 12.22 3.34 -4.97
N GLY A 338 12.45 4.62 -5.28
CA GLY A 338 13.07 5.57 -4.37
C GLY A 338 12.09 6.17 -3.36
N ASP A 339 10.87 6.45 -3.81
CA ASP A 339 9.83 7.11 -3.03
C ASP A 339 9.34 6.25 -1.87
N SER A 340 9.10 4.95 -2.11
CA SER A 340 8.61 4.00 -1.10
C SER A 340 9.55 3.82 0.10
N VAL A 341 10.83 4.19 -0.03
CA VAL A 341 11.80 4.13 1.07
C VAL A 341 11.54 5.19 2.15
N GLY A 342 10.74 6.22 1.85
CA GLY A 342 10.51 7.39 2.71
C GLY A 342 10.11 7.05 4.15
N PRO A 343 9.05 6.26 4.37
CA PRO A 343 8.60 5.87 5.72
C PRO A 343 9.65 5.07 6.50
N ALA A 344 10.37 4.15 5.85
CA ALA A 344 11.51 3.45 6.46
C ALA A 344 12.66 4.40 6.82
N ALA A 345 12.97 5.38 5.97
CA ALA A 345 13.96 6.42 6.24
C ALA A 345 13.59 7.26 7.47
N MET A 346 12.32 7.67 7.56
CA MET A 346 11.78 8.37 8.72
C MET A 346 11.89 7.54 9.99
N ALA A 347 11.39 6.30 9.97
CA ALA A 347 11.43 5.38 11.11
C ALA A 347 12.86 5.17 11.62
N SER A 348 13.85 5.10 10.71
CA SER A 348 15.27 4.96 11.06
C SER A 348 15.91 6.19 11.72
N GLY A 349 15.24 7.34 11.68
CA GLY A 349 15.76 8.61 12.20
C GLY A 349 16.81 9.27 11.31
N ASP A 350 16.95 8.84 10.05
CA ASP A 350 17.92 9.40 9.10
C ASP A 350 17.37 10.67 8.45
N GLN A 351 17.58 11.82 9.10
CA GLN A 351 17.05 13.11 8.63
C GLN A 351 17.51 13.46 7.21
N ALA A 352 18.80 13.28 6.89
CA ALA A 352 19.34 13.66 5.59
C ALA A 352 18.76 12.80 4.46
N TRP A 353 18.51 11.52 4.73
CA TRP A 353 17.88 10.63 3.77
C TRP A 353 16.39 10.91 3.60
N THR A 354 15.69 11.13 4.72
CA THR A 354 14.29 11.57 4.75
C THR A 354 14.08 12.83 3.93
N ASP A 355 14.94 13.85 4.11
CA ASP A 355 14.85 15.10 3.37
C ASP A 355 15.16 14.92 1.87
N ALA A 356 16.07 14.00 1.51
CA ALA A 356 16.37 13.71 0.11
C ALA A 356 15.18 13.06 -0.60
N ILE A 357 14.52 12.08 0.02
CA ILE A 357 13.32 11.43 -0.50
C ILE A 357 12.17 12.44 -0.59
N TRP A 358 11.93 13.22 0.47
CA TRP A 358 10.90 14.26 0.47
C TRP A 358 11.03 15.25 -0.71
N ASN A 359 12.26 15.65 -1.03
CA ASN A 359 12.50 16.52 -2.18
C ASN A 359 12.24 15.81 -3.52
N GLN A 360 12.54 14.51 -3.62
CA GLN A 360 12.27 13.74 -4.82
C GLN A 360 10.78 13.59 -5.10
N LEU A 361 9.97 13.35 -4.07
CA LEU A 361 8.51 13.23 -4.19
C LEU A 361 7.89 14.42 -4.96
N SER A 362 8.52 15.60 -4.93
CA SER A 362 8.03 16.81 -5.63
C SER A 362 8.29 16.82 -7.14
N THR A 363 8.97 15.79 -7.64
CA THR A 363 9.42 15.65 -9.02
C THR A 363 8.80 14.40 -9.66
N ASN A 364 9.06 14.17 -10.95
CA ASN A 364 8.76 12.93 -11.66
C ASN A 364 9.79 12.78 -12.79
N PRO A 365 11.11 12.68 -12.49
CA PRO A 365 12.16 12.59 -13.50
C PRO A 365 12.00 11.46 -14.52
N PHE A 366 11.33 10.35 -14.17
CA PHE A 366 11.17 9.21 -15.08
C PHE A 366 9.86 9.22 -15.88
N GLY A 367 8.88 9.99 -15.42
CA GLY A 367 7.60 10.15 -16.11
C GLY A 367 6.60 9.03 -15.79
N ASP A 368 6.79 8.33 -14.67
CA ASP A 368 6.00 7.18 -14.28
C ASP A 368 4.53 7.56 -14.04
N GLY A 369 3.65 6.60 -14.34
CA GLY A 369 2.22 6.77 -14.46
C GLY A 369 1.48 6.58 -13.14
N TYR A 370 0.44 5.76 -13.19
CA TYR A 370 -0.49 5.55 -12.09
C TYR A 370 0.22 5.03 -10.83
N TYR A 371 1.04 4.00 -10.97
CA TYR A 371 1.66 3.28 -9.86
C TYR A 371 2.63 4.20 -9.11
N GLY A 372 3.60 4.76 -9.82
CA GLY A 372 4.54 5.73 -9.27
C GLY A 372 3.89 6.96 -8.65
N GLN A 373 2.89 7.57 -9.31
CA GLN A 373 2.23 8.76 -8.77
C GLN A 373 1.29 8.47 -7.61
N THR A 374 0.71 7.27 -7.52
CA THR A 374 -0.19 6.88 -6.43
C THR A 374 0.58 6.49 -5.17
N ILE A 375 1.66 5.72 -5.30
CA ILE A 375 2.59 5.43 -4.20
C ILE A 375 3.17 6.75 -3.65
N LYS A 376 3.63 7.64 -4.53
CA LYS A 376 4.11 8.98 -4.18
C LYS A 376 3.08 9.76 -3.35
N MET A 377 1.80 9.68 -3.70
CA MET A 377 0.73 10.37 -2.97
C MET A 377 0.57 9.81 -1.54
N LEU A 378 0.54 8.48 -1.38
CA LEU A 378 0.43 7.83 -0.07
C LEU A 378 1.66 8.11 0.80
N VAL A 379 2.86 7.96 0.23
CA VAL A 379 4.11 8.29 0.91
C VAL A 379 4.15 9.76 1.31
N TYR A 380 3.65 10.69 0.48
CA TYR A 380 3.55 12.11 0.84
C TYR A 380 2.74 12.33 2.12
N ILE A 381 1.58 11.70 2.24
CA ILE A 381 0.70 11.82 3.42
C ILE A 381 1.41 11.28 4.67
N VAL A 382 2.03 10.10 4.55
CA VAL A 382 2.80 9.50 5.65
C VAL A 382 3.93 10.45 6.06
N MET A 383 4.75 10.90 5.10
CA MET A 383 5.92 11.70 5.40
C MET A 383 5.61 13.09 5.93
N ALA A 384 4.50 13.71 5.51
CA ALA A 384 4.07 15.00 6.03
C ALA A 384 3.64 14.95 7.51
N GLY A 385 3.32 13.74 8.01
CA GLY A 385 2.70 13.54 9.31
C GLY A 385 1.19 13.75 9.25
N ASP A 386 0.54 13.33 8.16
CA ASP A 386 -0.91 13.48 7.98
C ASP A 386 -1.64 12.14 7.83
N TYR A 387 -0.92 11.02 7.98
CA TYR A 387 -1.46 9.67 8.02
C TYR A 387 -1.79 9.28 9.46
N TRP A 388 -3.08 9.23 9.79
CA TRP A 388 -3.54 8.95 11.15
C TRP A 388 -3.98 7.50 11.34
N ASN A 389 -3.69 6.96 12.52
CA ASN A 389 -3.94 5.56 12.85
C ASN A 389 -5.39 5.34 13.34
N PRO A 390 -6.27 4.67 12.57
CA PRO A 390 -7.67 4.45 12.94
C PRO A 390 -7.86 3.49 14.12
N ALA A 391 -6.84 2.70 14.50
CA ALA A 391 -6.89 1.82 15.66
C ALA A 391 -6.90 2.62 16.98
N THR A 392 -6.37 3.84 16.97
CA THR A 392 -6.25 4.72 18.15
C THR A 392 -7.02 6.03 18.05
N ALA A 393 -7.52 6.36 16.86
CA ALA A 393 -8.32 7.55 16.57
C ALA A 393 -9.76 7.47 17.10
#